data_AF-A0A836XJ17-F1
#
_entry.id   AF-A0A836XJ17-F1
#
_cell.length_a   1.000
_cell.length_b   1.000
_cell.length_c   1.000
_cell.angle_alpha   90.00
_cell.angle_beta   90.00
_cell.angle_gamma   90.00
#
_symmetry.space_group_name_H-M   'P 1'
#
loop_
_entity.id
_entity.type
_entity.pdbx_description
1 polymer ?
#
loop_
_entity_poly.entity_id
_entity_poly.type
_entity_poly.pdbx_seq_one_letter_code
_entity_poly.pdbx_strand_id
1 'polypeptide(L)'
;MLPLLLWCIVGGIVALLTTIRVQLVLLHADPTAGWLAVVAGLFVGGGLLALVCIVGFRLRSLRKMGLAVFITSLLFLVLGYYGTAHYPPHNFKTADTATEWTTLHPTLRLALWLVALEDRRMVLTDIARAPAEYRQMGLKTQGVSPHYLHVDGYTHAVDLRVSNVGETRNWARQGLFLLMGLEAIRHTGTADHLHLALPG
;
A
#
# COMPACT_ATOMS: atom_id res chain seq x y z
N MET A 1 16.23 1.08 28.20
CA MET A 1 14.90 1.09 27.56
C MET A 1 14.93 1.68 26.16
N LEU A 2 15.63 2.79 25.91
CA LEU A 2 15.79 3.40 24.58
C LEU A 2 16.28 2.43 23.47
N PRO A 3 17.25 1.53 23.70
CA PRO A 3 17.72 0.62 22.65
C PRO A 3 16.66 -0.40 22.21
N LEU A 4 15.85 -0.89 23.16
CA LEU A 4 14.78 -1.85 22.87
C LEU A 4 13.62 -1.18 22.13
N LEU A 5 13.27 0.05 22.52
CA LEU A 5 12.24 0.82 21.82
C LEU A 5 12.64 1.08 20.38
N LEU A 6 13.88 1.54 20.14
CA LEU A 6 14.41 1.76 18.80
C LEU A 6 14.41 0.47 17.97
N TRP A 7 14.83 -0.65 18.57
CA TRP A 7 14.78 -1.97 17.94
C TRP A 7 13.37 -2.33 17.47
N CYS A 8 12.36 -2.17 18.33
CA CYS A 8 10.98 -2.47 17.99
C CYS A 8 10.42 -1.53 16.91
N ILE A 9 10.75 -0.23 16.96
CA ILE A 9 10.31 0.74 15.94
C ILE A 9 10.91 0.40 14.57
N VAL A 10 12.24 0.24 14.51
CA VAL A 10 12.94 -0.09 13.26
C VAL A 10 12.47 -1.45 12.75
N GLY A 11 12.40 -2.46 13.61
CA GLY A 11 11.92 -3.79 13.23
C GLY A 11 10.46 -3.78 12.76
N GLY A 12 9.60 -2.96 13.36
CA GLY A 12 8.22 -2.77 12.92
C GLY A 12 8.12 -2.13 11.54
N ILE A 13 8.90 -1.08 11.27
CA ILE A 13 8.97 -0.45 9.94
C ILE A 13 9.46 -1.47 8.90
N VAL A 14 10.52 -2.21 9.21
CA VAL A 14 11.04 -3.26 8.30
C VAL A 14 9.99 -4.34 8.05
N ALA A 15 9.24 -4.76 9.07
CA ALA A 15 8.14 -5.71 8.91
C ALA A 15 7.03 -5.19 7.98
N LEU A 16 6.63 -3.93 8.11
CA LEU A 16 5.63 -3.30 7.25
C LEU A 16 6.11 -3.17 5.80
N LEU A 17 7.37 -2.76 5.58
CA LEU A 17 7.96 -2.70 4.24
C LEU A 17 8.07 -4.10 3.62
N THR A 18 8.47 -5.09 4.40
CA THR A 18 8.58 -6.49 3.96
C THR A 18 7.23 -7.04 3.53
N THR A 19 6.14 -6.72 4.23
CA THR A 19 4.77 -7.10 3.85
C THR A 19 4.47 -6.72 2.40
N ILE A 20 4.70 -5.46 2.01
CA ILE A 20 4.42 -5.00 0.65
C ILE A 20 5.42 -5.59 -0.34
N ARG A 21 6.71 -5.63 -0.01
CA ARG A 21 7.74 -6.20 -0.89
C ARG A 21 7.46 -7.66 -1.25
N VAL A 22 7.03 -8.48 -0.29
CA VAL A 22 6.65 -9.89 -0.54
C VAL A 22 5.42 -9.96 -1.45
N GLN A 23 4.42 -9.10 -1.26
CA GLN A 23 3.27 -9.03 -2.17
C GLN A 23 3.71 -8.77 -3.60
N LEU A 24 4.59 -7.79 -3.81
CA LEU A 24 5.08 -7.43 -5.14
C LEU A 24 5.91 -8.55 -5.78
N VAL A 25 6.74 -9.25 -5.01
CA VAL A 25 7.48 -10.42 -5.50
C VAL A 25 6.52 -11.53 -5.97
N LEU A 26 5.44 -11.77 -5.22
CA LEU A 26 4.43 -12.77 -5.61
C LEU A 26 3.64 -12.33 -6.84
N LEU A 27 3.27 -11.05 -6.93
CA LEU A 27 2.57 -10.51 -8.10
C LEU A 27 3.44 -10.51 -9.36
N HIS A 28 4.75 -10.35 -9.22
CA HIS A 28 5.67 -10.50 -10.35
C HIS A 28 5.73 -11.96 -10.85
N ALA A 29 5.61 -12.93 -9.95
CA ALA A 29 5.56 -14.36 -10.31
C ALA A 29 4.19 -14.78 -10.87
N ASP A 30 3.11 -14.25 -10.30
CA ASP A 30 1.73 -14.47 -10.73
C ASP A 30 0.92 -13.17 -10.58
N PRO A 31 0.71 -12.41 -11.68
CA PRO A 31 -0.04 -11.17 -11.66
C PRO A 31 -1.50 -11.30 -11.20
N THR A 32 -2.05 -12.52 -11.17
CA THR A 32 -3.42 -12.80 -10.75
C THR A 32 -3.54 -13.18 -9.27
N ALA A 33 -2.41 -13.26 -8.54
CA ALA A 33 -2.39 -13.72 -7.16
C ALA A 33 -3.21 -12.85 -6.20
N GLY A 34 -3.44 -11.56 -6.50
CA GLY A 34 -4.38 -10.69 -5.79
C GLY A 34 -4.33 -10.79 -4.26
N TRP A 35 -5.40 -11.33 -3.66
CA TRP A 35 -5.50 -11.54 -2.21
C TRP A 35 -4.54 -12.58 -1.64
N LEU A 36 -4.14 -13.59 -2.41
CA LEU A 36 -3.15 -14.57 -1.97
C LEU A 36 -1.80 -13.90 -1.69
N ALA A 37 -1.40 -12.98 -2.57
CA ALA A 37 -0.20 -12.17 -2.36
C ALA A 37 -0.32 -11.37 -1.05
N VAL A 38 -1.45 -10.69 -0.84
CA VAL A 38 -1.72 -9.89 0.37
C VAL A 38 -1.61 -10.71 1.64
N VAL A 39 -2.30 -11.85 1.71
CA VAL A 39 -2.29 -12.74 2.87
C VAL A 39 -0.87 -13.27 3.14
N ALA A 40 -0.17 -13.72 2.10
CA ALA A 40 1.21 -14.20 2.25
C ALA A 40 2.15 -13.09 2.76
N GLY A 41 2.07 -11.88 2.21
CA GLY A 41 2.85 -10.74 2.69
C GLY A 41 2.55 -10.39 4.16
N LEU A 42 1.28 -10.41 4.56
CA LEU A 42 0.89 -10.14 5.96
C LEU A 42 1.42 -11.19 6.92
N PHE A 43 1.43 -12.47 6.53
CA PHE A 43 2.04 -13.54 7.34
C PHE A 43 3.55 -13.37 7.46
N VAL A 44 4.26 -13.06 6.36
CA VAL A 44 5.71 -12.85 6.40
C VAL A 44 6.07 -11.63 7.25
N GLY A 45 5.36 -10.51 7.09
CA GLY A 45 5.54 -9.31 7.91
C GLY A 45 5.25 -9.56 9.39
N GLY A 46 4.14 -10.25 9.70
CA GLY A 46 3.79 -10.64 11.06
C GLY A 46 4.83 -11.55 11.69
N GLY A 47 5.30 -12.57 10.97
CA GLY A 47 6.38 -13.44 11.39
C GLY A 47 7.69 -12.71 11.66
N LEU A 48 8.03 -11.72 10.81
CA LEU A 48 9.21 -10.87 11.01
C LEU A 48 9.07 -10.00 12.26
N LEU A 49 7.89 -9.41 12.51
CA LEU A 49 7.63 -8.68 13.75
C LEU A 49 7.72 -9.60 14.97
N ALA A 50 7.25 -10.84 14.87
CA ALA A 50 7.44 -11.84 15.92
C ALA A 50 8.91 -12.10 16.19
N LEU A 51 9.73 -12.25 15.16
CA LEU A 51 11.18 -12.42 15.30
C LEU A 51 11.82 -11.22 16.01
N VAL A 52 11.44 -9.99 15.63
CA VAL A 52 11.88 -8.75 16.28
C VAL A 52 11.55 -8.78 17.78
N CYS A 53 10.32 -9.15 18.13
CA CYS A 53 9.88 -9.28 19.52
C CYS A 53 10.60 -10.39 20.28
N ILE A 54 10.76 -11.57 19.68
CA ILE A 54 11.44 -12.71 20.30
C ILE A 54 12.89 -12.36 20.64
N VAL A 55 13.61 -11.74 19.69
CA VAL A 55 15.00 -11.32 19.89
C VAL A 55 15.09 -10.16 20.90
N GLY A 56 14.28 -9.12 20.71
CA GLY A 56 14.31 -7.91 21.54
C GLY A 56 13.96 -8.17 23.00
N PHE A 57 12.88 -8.93 23.24
CA PHE A 57 12.45 -9.32 24.59
C PHE A 57 13.11 -10.61 25.09
N ARG A 58 14.03 -11.19 24.31
CA ARG A 58 14.79 -12.41 24.64
C ARG A 58 13.89 -13.56 25.10
N LEU A 59 12.82 -13.81 24.35
CA LEU A 59 11.86 -14.87 24.66
C LEU A 59 12.52 -16.24 24.44
N ARG A 60 12.73 -17.01 25.51
CA ARG A 60 13.37 -18.35 25.45
C ARG A 60 12.42 -19.53 25.55
N SER A 61 11.16 -19.30 25.92
CA SER A 61 10.16 -20.36 26.04
C SER A 61 9.46 -20.56 24.70
N LEU A 62 9.41 -21.81 24.21
CA LEU A 62 8.69 -22.16 22.98
C LEU A 62 7.23 -21.70 23.02
N ARG A 63 6.57 -21.76 24.19
CA ARG A 63 5.20 -21.25 24.36
C ARG A 63 5.12 -19.75 24.13
N LYS A 64 6.04 -18.97 24.70
CA LYS A 64 6.08 -17.51 24.52
C LYS A 64 6.43 -17.12 23.09
N MET A 65 7.34 -17.85 22.45
CA MET A 65 7.69 -17.66 21.04
C MET A 65 6.51 -17.95 20.12
N GLY A 66 5.84 -19.10 20.30
CA GLY A 66 4.65 -19.46 19.55
C GLY A 66 3.52 -18.43 19.73
N LEU A 67 3.32 -17.95 20.95
CA LEU A 67 2.35 -16.89 21.22
C LEU A 67 2.71 -15.58 20.51
N ALA A 68 3.99 -15.19 20.48
CA ALA A 68 4.44 -14.01 19.76
C ALA A 68 4.16 -14.11 18.26
N VAL A 69 4.48 -15.26 17.64
CA VAL A 69 4.18 -15.54 16.22
C VAL A 69 2.67 -15.44 15.96
N PHE A 70 1.86 -16.07 16.80
CA PHE A 70 0.41 -16.06 16.64
C PHE A 70 -0.17 -14.64 16.76
N ILE A 71 0.16 -13.92 17.84
CA ILE A 71 -0.40 -12.57 18.10
C ILE A 71 0.02 -11.59 17.01
N THR A 72 1.30 -11.57 16.62
CA THR A 72 1.79 -10.62 15.61
C THR A 72 1.24 -10.92 14.21
N SER A 73 1.14 -12.19 13.84
CA SER A 73 0.50 -12.60 12.57
C SER A 73 -0.99 -12.23 12.55
N LEU A 74 -1.71 -12.52 13.64
CA LEU A 74 -3.12 -12.14 13.76
C LEU A 74 -3.31 -10.62 13.71
N LEU A 75 -2.44 -9.86 14.38
CA LEU A 75 -2.45 -8.39 14.33
C LEU A 75 -2.27 -7.88 12.90
N PHE A 76 -1.30 -8.43 12.16
CA PHE A 76 -1.07 -8.05 10.76
C PHE A 76 -2.28 -8.40 9.89
N LEU A 77 -2.87 -9.58 10.06
CA LEU A 77 -4.07 -9.96 9.31
C LEU A 77 -5.26 -9.03 9.60
N VAL A 78 -5.52 -8.72 10.88
CA VAL A 78 -6.64 -7.84 11.27
C VAL A 78 -6.41 -6.42 10.76
N LEU A 79 -5.23 -5.83 10.98
CA LEU A 79 -4.93 -4.48 10.52
C LEU A 79 -4.84 -4.40 9.00
N GLY A 80 -4.27 -5.42 8.35
CA GLY A 80 -4.19 -5.51 6.89
C GLY A 80 -5.56 -5.64 6.24
N TYR A 81 -6.43 -6.49 6.79
CA TYR A 81 -7.83 -6.56 6.36
C TYR A 81 -8.52 -5.21 6.54
N TYR A 82 -8.39 -4.60 7.72
CA TYR A 82 -8.99 -3.28 7.97
C TYR A 82 -8.51 -2.24 6.95
N GLY A 83 -7.20 -2.17 6.69
CA GLY A 83 -6.61 -1.21 5.77
C GLY A 83 -6.93 -1.45 4.30
N THR A 84 -7.20 -2.69 3.90
CA THR A 84 -7.67 -3.00 2.53
C THR A 84 -9.17 -2.80 2.36
N ALA A 85 -9.96 -2.93 3.43
CA ALA A 85 -11.41 -2.78 3.39
C ALA A 85 -11.87 -1.33 3.61
N HIS A 86 -11.13 -0.53 4.38
CA HIS A 86 -11.55 0.80 4.82
C HIS A 86 -10.51 1.86 4.50
N TYR A 87 -10.99 2.95 3.88
CA TYR A 87 -10.22 4.17 3.69
C TYR A 87 -11.11 5.37 4.03
N PRO A 88 -10.60 6.44 4.68
CA PRO A 88 -11.45 7.52 5.16
C PRO A 88 -12.17 8.24 4.00
N PRO A 89 -13.50 8.43 4.05
CA PRO A 89 -14.26 9.04 2.94
C PRO A 89 -13.79 10.46 2.55
N HIS A 90 -13.28 11.23 3.51
CA HIS A 90 -12.76 12.58 3.28
C HIS A 90 -11.40 12.61 2.57
N ASN A 91 -10.76 11.45 2.38
CA ASN A 91 -9.52 11.30 1.64
C ASN A 91 -9.77 10.94 0.16
N PHE A 92 -11.01 10.97 -0.31
CA PHE A 92 -11.34 10.89 -1.73
C PHE A 92 -11.74 12.27 -2.27
N LYS A 93 -11.36 12.55 -3.52
CA LYS A 93 -11.71 13.82 -4.18
C LYS A 93 -13.22 13.96 -4.39
N THR A 94 -13.91 12.88 -4.71
CA THR A 94 -15.37 12.82 -4.93
C THR A 94 -15.95 11.55 -4.32
N ALA A 95 -17.28 11.51 -4.19
CA ALA A 95 -18.00 10.30 -3.78
C ALA A 95 -17.82 9.16 -4.79
N ASP A 96 -17.72 9.46 -6.09
CA ASP A 96 -17.52 8.46 -7.13
C ASP A 96 -16.17 7.74 -6.96
N THR A 97 -15.08 8.49 -6.77
CA THR A 97 -13.76 7.90 -6.48
C THR A 97 -13.78 7.05 -5.20
N ALA A 98 -14.62 7.38 -4.21
CA ALA A 98 -14.76 6.56 -3.02
C ALA A 98 -15.42 5.20 -3.31
N THR A 99 -16.37 5.14 -4.25
CA THR A 99 -17.00 3.88 -4.67
C THR A 99 -16.05 2.96 -5.46
N GLU A 100 -15.04 3.55 -6.11
CA GLU A 100 -14.00 2.83 -6.84
C GLU A 100 -12.95 2.18 -5.92
N TRP A 101 -12.94 2.47 -4.62
CA TRP A 101 -11.93 1.94 -3.70
C TRP A 101 -11.76 0.42 -3.82
N THR A 102 -12.84 -0.33 -3.96
CA THR A 102 -12.81 -1.80 -4.02
C THR A 102 -12.33 -2.35 -5.36
N THR A 103 -12.29 -1.53 -6.42
CA THR A 103 -11.72 -1.91 -7.72
C THR A 103 -10.21 -1.74 -7.74
N LEU A 104 -9.61 -1.01 -6.80
CA LEU A 104 -8.16 -0.91 -6.67
C LEU A 104 -7.55 -2.21 -6.16
N HIS A 105 -6.42 -2.61 -6.74
CA HIS A 105 -5.70 -3.82 -6.33
C HIS A 105 -5.41 -3.80 -4.81
N PRO A 106 -5.67 -4.90 -4.07
CA PRO A 106 -5.62 -4.88 -2.61
C PRO A 106 -4.23 -4.58 -2.03
N THR A 107 -3.13 -4.87 -2.76
CA THR A 107 -1.78 -4.42 -2.39
C THR A 107 -1.64 -2.90 -2.37
N LEU A 108 -2.18 -2.21 -3.38
CA LEU A 108 -2.16 -0.74 -3.43
C LEU A 108 -3.03 -0.15 -2.32
N ARG A 109 -4.20 -0.75 -2.07
CA ARG A 109 -5.05 -0.35 -0.94
C ARG A 109 -4.32 -0.41 0.39
N LEU A 110 -3.63 -1.51 0.66
CA LEU A 110 -2.85 -1.66 1.89
C LEU A 110 -1.71 -0.63 1.97
N ALA A 111 -0.97 -0.43 0.89
CA ALA A 111 0.13 0.55 0.84
C ALA A 111 -0.37 1.99 1.10
N LEU A 112 -1.47 2.39 0.47
CA LEU A 112 -2.11 3.69 0.69
C LEU A 112 -2.56 3.86 2.14
N TRP A 113 -3.19 2.83 2.71
CA TRP A 113 -3.63 2.87 4.09
C TRP A 113 -2.46 3.04 5.06
N LEU A 114 -1.35 2.33 4.85
CA LEU A 114 -0.14 2.46 5.68
C LEU A 114 0.43 3.88 5.64
N VAL A 115 0.49 4.51 4.46
CA VAL A 115 0.96 5.90 4.33
C VAL A 115 -0.05 6.88 4.95
N ALA A 116 -1.36 6.63 4.82
CA ALA A 116 -2.41 7.48 5.39
C ALA A 116 -2.41 7.53 6.93
N LEU A 117 -1.80 6.55 7.61
CA LEU A 117 -1.62 6.59 9.06
C LEU A 117 -0.78 7.79 9.51
N GLU A 118 0.22 8.16 8.71
CA GLU A 118 1.02 9.39 8.87
C GLU A 118 0.34 10.55 8.14
N ASP A 119 0.00 10.35 6.87
CA ASP A 119 -0.52 11.39 5.99
C ASP A 119 -2.04 11.42 6.02
N ARG A 120 -2.62 11.87 7.13
CA ARG A 120 -4.08 11.89 7.30
C ARG A 120 -4.83 12.80 6.32
N ARG A 121 -4.12 13.66 5.57
CA ARG A 121 -4.71 14.57 4.57
C ARG A 121 -4.44 14.12 3.13
N MET A 122 -3.96 12.89 2.92
CA MET A 122 -3.67 12.35 1.60
C MET A 122 -4.97 12.16 0.82
N VAL A 123 -5.12 12.84 -0.30
CA VAL A 123 -6.34 12.77 -1.12
C VAL A 123 -6.08 11.95 -2.39
N LEU A 124 -6.87 10.89 -2.59
CA LEU A 124 -6.95 10.12 -3.82
C LEU A 124 -7.84 10.87 -4.81
N THR A 125 -7.31 11.12 -6.00
CA THR A 125 -7.97 11.93 -7.02
C THR A 125 -8.56 11.12 -8.15
N ASP A 126 -8.04 9.92 -8.40
CA ASP A 126 -8.43 9.07 -9.52
C ASP A 126 -7.99 7.63 -9.26
N ILE A 127 -8.86 6.64 -9.51
CA ILE A 127 -8.56 5.20 -9.34
C ILE A 127 -8.82 4.50 -10.67
N ALA A 128 -10.07 4.47 -11.11
CA ALA A 128 -10.48 3.79 -12.33
C ALA A 128 -10.73 4.79 -13.45
N ARG A 129 -10.24 4.48 -14.65
CA ARG A 129 -10.54 5.24 -15.87
C ARG A 129 -11.04 4.32 -16.96
N ALA A 130 -11.93 4.84 -17.79
CA ALA A 130 -12.33 4.24 -19.05
C ALA A 130 -11.56 4.91 -20.22
N PRO A 131 -11.36 4.19 -21.34
CA PRO A 131 -10.77 4.79 -22.54
C PRO A 131 -11.52 6.03 -23.06
N ALA A 132 -12.84 6.13 -22.82
CA ALA A 132 -13.62 7.30 -23.18
C ALA A 132 -13.19 8.57 -22.42
N GLU A 133 -12.77 8.44 -21.16
CA GLU A 133 -12.37 9.58 -20.32
C GLU A 133 -11.05 10.19 -20.80
N TYR A 134 -10.11 9.37 -21.27
CA TYR A 134 -8.89 9.86 -21.92
C TYR A 134 -9.21 10.73 -23.15
N ARG A 135 -10.21 10.33 -23.96
CA ARG A 135 -10.66 11.11 -25.12
C ARG A 135 -11.27 12.44 -24.71
N GLN A 136 -12.06 12.46 -23.63
CA GLN A 136 -12.63 13.70 -23.09
C GLN A 136 -11.56 14.67 -22.59
N MET A 137 -10.43 14.14 -22.12
CA MET A 137 -9.24 14.93 -21.74
C MET A 137 -8.37 15.35 -22.93
N GLY A 138 -8.73 14.99 -24.17
CA GLY A 138 -7.91 15.25 -25.36
C GLY A 138 -6.64 14.39 -25.42
N LEU A 139 -6.55 13.33 -24.62
CA LEU A 139 -5.43 12.39 -24.61
C LEU A 139 -5.68 11.23 -25.57
N LYS A 140 -4.58 10.66 -26.10
CA LYS A 140 -4.66 9.42 -26.87
C LYS A 140 -5.08 8.28 -25.94
N THR A 141 -6.07 7.51 -26.36
CA THR A 141 -6.40 6.23 -25.71
C THR A 141 -5.24 5.28 -25.86
N GLN A 142 -4.80 4.72 -24.73
CA GLN A 142 -3.83 3.64 -24.73
C GLN A 142 -4.57 2.30 -24.87
N GLY A 143 -3.93 1.29 -25.47
CA GLY A 143 -4.49 -0.06 -25.49
C GLY A 143 -4.46 -0.72 -24.09
N VAL A 144 -3.52 -0.29 -23.25
CA VAL A 144 -3.34 -0.75 -21.88
C VAL A 144 -3.05 0.47 -21.00
N SER A 145 -3.74 0.57 -19.86
CA SER A 145 -3.46 1.59 -18.84
C SER A 145 -3.58 0.94 -17.46
N PRO A 146 -2.70 1.26 -16.50
CA PRO A 146 -2.83 0.83 -15.12
C PRO A 146 -4.15 1.27 -14.46
N HIS A 147 -4.77 2.35 -14.93
CA HIS A 147 -6.09 2.80 -14.44
C HIS A 147 -7.27 2.05 -15.04
N TYR A 148 -7.06 1.24 -16.09
CA TYR A 148 -8.12 0.39 -16.63
C TYR A 148 -8.37 -0.78 -15.69
N LEU A 149 -9.56 -1.36 -15.78
CA LEU A 149 -9.83 -2.64 -15.13
C LEU A 149 -9.09 -3.74 -15.88
N HIS A 150 -8.19 -4.45 -15.19
CA HIS A 150 -7.41 -5.55 -15.76
C HIS A 150 -8.18 -6.87 -15.65
N VAL A 151 -7.60 -7.93 -16.24
CA VAL A 151 -8.18 -9.28 -16.31
C VAL A 151 -8.39 -9.91 -14.92
N ASP A 152 -7.58 -9.51 -13.95
CA ASP A 152 -7.68 -9.90 -12.54
C ASP A 152 -8.84 -9.20 -11.81
N GLY A 153 -9.54 -8.29 -12.48
CA GLY A 153 -10.67 -7.54 -11.92
C GLY A 153 -10.25 -6.34 -11.08
N TYR A 154 -9.00 -5.89 -11.18
CA TYR A 154 -8.50 -4.73 -10.44
C TYR A 154 -7.92 -3.64 -11.35
N THR A 155 -7.94 -2.40 -10.87
CA THR A 155 -7.07 -1.34 -11.36
C THR A 155 -5.73 -1.43 -10.64
N HIS A 156 -4.66 -1.13 -11.38
CA HIS A 156 -3.28 -1.28 -10.93
C HIS A 156 -2.59 0.07 -10.68
N ALA A 157 -3.36 1.16 -10.66
CA ALA A 157 -2.86 2.48 -10.32
C ALA A 157 -3.89 3.39 -9.64
N VAL A 158 -3.37 4.45 -9.02
CA VAL A 158 -4.13 5.50 -8.35
C VAL A 158 -3.36 6.82 -8.41
N ASP A 159 -4.08 7.93 -8.57
CA ASP A 159 -3.51 9.27 -8.54
C ASP A 159 -3.77 9.94 -7.20
N LEU A 160 -2.76 10.65 -6.68
CA LEU A 160 -2.82 11.39 -5.44
C LEU A 160 -2.63 12.90 -5.66
N ARG A 161 -3.37 13.71 -4.91
CA ARG A 161 -3.18 15.16 -4.90
C ARG A 161 -1.84 15.54 -4.25
N VAL A 162 -1.10 16.42 -4.93
CA VAL A 162 0.17 16.98 -4.44
C VAL A 162 0.23 18.52 -4.42
N SER A 163 -0.70 19.19 -5.11
CA SER A 163 -0.67 20.64 -5.38
C SER A 163 -0.80 21.57 -4.16
N ASN A 164 -1.20 21.08 -2.99
CA ASN A 164 -1.40 21.89 -1.78
C ASN A 164 -0.81 21.27 -0.50
N VAL A 165 0.14 20.34 -0.65
CA VAL A 165 0.68 19.52 0.45
C VAL A 165 2.09 19.96 0.87
N GLY A 166 2.81 20.64 -0.03
CA GLY A 166 4.20 21.09 0.15
C GLY A 166 5.22 20.08 -0.37
N GLU A 167 6.31 20.58 -0.95
CA GLU A 167 7.33 19.76 -1.64
C GLU A 167 7.97 18.68 -0.75
N THR A 168 8.35 19.02 0.49
CA THR A 168 8.96 18.06 1.43
C THR A 168 8.05 16.87 1.71
N ARG A 169 6.75 17.12 1.89
CA ARG A 169 5.77 16.08 2.20
C ARG A 169 5.45 15.25 0.97
N ASN A 170 5.39 15.86 -0.20
CA ASN A 170 5.28 15.13 -1.48
C ASN A 170 6.48 14.21 -1.69
N TRP A 171 7.70 14.69 -1.43
CA TRP A 171 8.92 13.90 -1.51
C TRP A 171 8.93 12.75 -0.52
N ALA A 172 8.58 13.00 0.76
CA ALA A 172 8.52 11.95 1.78
C ALA A 172 7.48 10.86 1.42
N ARG A 173 6.29 11.27 0.96
CA ARG A 173 5.23 10.36 0.50
C ARG A 173 5.71 9.51 -0.67
N GLN A 174 6.27 10.13 -1.70
CA GLN A 174 6.81 9.42 -2.86
C GLN A 174 7.92 8.44 -2.43
N GLY A 175 8.83 8.88 -1.56
CA GLY A 175 9.89 8.05 -1.00
C GLY A 175 9.37 6.82 -0.26
N LEU A 176 8.29 6.94 0.54
CA LEU A 176 7.68 5.80 1.23
C LEU A 176 7.14 4.75 0.25
N PHE A 177 6.44 5.18 -0.81
CA PHE A 177 5.94 4.25 -1.83
C PHE A 177 7.07 3.57 -2.61
N LEU A 178 8.13 4.31 -2.96
CA LEU A 178 9.33 3.75 -3.59
C LEU A 178 10.05 2.75 -2.67
N LEU A 179 10.11 3.03 -1.36
CA LEU A 179 10.68 2.10 -0.36
C LEU A 179 9.84 0.83 -0.22
N MET A 180 8.52 0.91 -0.37
CA MET A 180 7.64 -0.26 -0.44
C MET A 180 7.84 -1.06 -1.75
N GLY A 181 8.37 -0.44 -2.80
CA GLY A 181 8.66 -1.05 -4.10
C GLY A 181 7.63 -0.77 -5.18
N LEU A 182 6.71 0.16 -4.94
CA LEU A 182 5.73 0.61 -5.92
C LEU A 182 6.37 1.58 -6.91
N GLU A 183 5.76 1.69 -8.09
CA GLU A 183 6.06 2.78 -9.00
C GLU A 183 5.38 4.05 -8.49
N ALA A 184 6.14 5.13 -8.33
CA ALA A 184 5.63 6.39 -7.82
C ALA A 184 6.24 7.57 -8.58
N ILE A 185 5.44 8.20 -9.44
CA ILE A 185 5.90 9.24 -10.38
C ILE A 185 5.00 10.46 -10.25
N ARG A 186 5.60 11.64 -10.04
CA ARG A 186 4.85 12.91 -10.10
C ARG A 186 4.67 13.33 -11.55
N HIS A 187 3.43 13.57 -11.94
CA HIS A 187 3.08 14.17 -13.22
C HIS A 187 2.64 15.61 -13.01
N THR A 188 3.05 16.49 -13.92
CA THR A 188 2.70 17.93 -13.93
C THR A 188 2.00 18.36 -15.22
N GLY A 189 1.77 17.43 -16.16
CA GLY A 189 1.25 17.72 -17.51
C GLY A 189 -0.22 18.12 -17.54
N THR A 190 -1.13 17.14 -17.40
CA THR A 190 -2.59 17.37 -17.40
C THR A 190 -3.11 17.87 -16.04
N ALA A 191 -2.47 17.44 -14.96
CA ALA A 191 -2.71 17.91 -13.61
C ALA A 191 -1.46 17.63 -12.77
N ASP A 192 -1.23 18.40 -11.70
CA ASP A 192 -0.18 18.12 -10.72
C ASP A 192 -0.66 17.04 -9.73
N HIS A 193 -0.16 15.82 -9.91
CA HIS A 193 -0.51 14.65 -9.09
C HIS A 193 0.65 13.67 -8.97
N LEU A 194 0.63 12.85 -7.92
CA LEU A 194 1.52 11.71 -7.77
C LEU A 194 0.77 10.46 -8.23
N HIS A 195 1.21 9.89 -9.35
CA HIS A 195 0.73 8.62 -9.87
C HIS A 195 1.44 7.47 -9.16
N LEU A 196 0.67 6.51 -8.67
CA LEU A 196 1.17 5.29 -8.05
C LEU A 196 0.67 4.09 -8.84
N ALA A 197 1.54 3.12 -9.08
CA ALA A 197 1.17 1.88 -9.77
C ALA A 197 1.87 0.65 -9.18
N LEU A 198 1.30 -0.52 -9.43
CA LEU A 198 2.04 -1.78 -9.32
C LEU A 198 3.18 -1.78 -10.36
N PRO A 199 4.35 -2.34 -10.03
CA PRO A 199 5.42 -2.51 -11.00
C PRO A 199 5.01 -3.48 -12.11
N GLY A 200 5.39 -3.16 -13.35
CA GLY A 200 5.16 -3.99 -14.54
C GLY A 200 6.03 -5.24 -14.63
#